data_AF-A0ABD1F053-F1
#
_entry.id   AF-A0ABD1F053-F1
#
_cell.length_a   1.000
_cell.length_b   1.000
_cell.length_c   1.000
_cell.angle_alpha   90.00
_cell.angle_beta   90.00
_cell.angle_gamma   90.00
#
_symmetry.space_group_name_H-M   'P 1'
#
loop_
_entity.id
_entity.type
_entity.pdbx_description
1 polymer ?
#
loop_
_entity_poly.entity_id
_entity_poly.type
_entity_poly.pdbx_seq_one_letter_code
_entity_poly.pdbx_strand_id
1 'polypeptide(L)'
;MGFLRVSIVLALWTVAVSGVTVQDYFPTLENNVTQIRWAHAVNNQKFLNNTLYNDAINMIEGDVVFGTLTSDTKTKLPIMAHPPNDTSDLSLADFLAQVLKYDTNENYNATYKGVKLDFKSIEALTSYLAFSNIKTYTDAFPIWINADIFNGPDNGVATVDAKAFFTAVKSVANTSLSLGWATGYNTTNPNITAYDSDQTKQMSDAITENDVSVPITFAVRAVYAAESIESLTGLLKIHDNSTLTIWSSDGDKVNVTNLRSLIFAVGLDKTFIDVPDDLLSQLNLDDTSGASLIKMSWVSLLTALVLFFRNVRYN
;
A
#
# COMPACT_ATOMS: atom_id res chain seq x y z
N MET A 1 -11.16 -4.53 -62.49
CA MET A 1 -11.71 -4.10 -61.19
C MET A 1 -10.95 -4.84 -60.10
N GLY A 2 -10.20 -4.12 -59.26
CA GLY A 2 -9.42 -4.72 -58.18
C GLY A 2 -8.62 -3.64 -57.46
N PHE A 3 -9.30 -2.81 -56.67
CA PHE A 3 -8.65 -1.85 -55.79
C PHE A 3 -8.04 -2.60 -54.61
N LEU A 4 -6.70 -2.60 -54.52
CA LEU A 4 -5.99 -3.03 -53.32
C LEU A 4 -6.17 -1.94 -52.26
N ARG A 5 -7.07 -2.15 -51.30
CA ARG A 5 -7.20 -1.29 -50.12
C ARG A 5 -6.03 -1.57 -49.18
N VAL A 6 -5.07 -0.66 -49.12
CA VAL A 6 -4.06 -0.62 -48.07
C VAL A 6 -4.75 -0.06 -46.82
N SER A 7 -5.15 -0.94 -45.91
CA SER A 7 -5.58 -0.54 -44.57
C SER A 7 -4.35 -0.18 -43.76
N ILE A 8 -4.08 1.13 -43.61
CA ILE A 8 -3.12 1.63 -42.63
C ILE A 8 -3.78 1.49 -41.25
N VAL A 9 -3.37 0.48 -40.49
CA VAL A 9 -3.71 0.38 -39.07
C VAL A 9 -2.80 1.38 -38.35
N LEU A 10 -3.33 2.55 -38.00
CA LEU A 10 -2.69 3.42 -37.01
C LEU A 10 -2.77 2.70 -35.66
N ALA A 11 -1.65 2.15 -35.21
CA ALA A 11 -1.48 1.79 -33.81
C ALA A 11 -1.43 3.09 -33.00
N LEU A 12 -2.57 3.48 -32.45
CA LEU A 12 -2.63 4.46 -31.38
C LEU A 12 -1.95 3.82 -30.16
N TRP A 13 -0.69 4.16 -29.94
CA TRP A 13 -0.05 3.96 -28.65
C TRP A 13 -0.73 4.94 -27.69
N THR A 14 -1.70 4.46 -26.92
CA THR A 14 -2.03 5.09 -25.65
C THR A 14 -0.75 5.05 -24.82
N VAL A 15 -0.12 6.21 -24.65
CA VAL A 15 0.86 6.39 -23.58
C VAL A 15 0.07 6.19 -22.30
N ALA A 16 0.11 4.97 -21.76
CA ALA A 16 -0.29 4.76 -20.38
C ALA A 16 0.56 5.75 -19.57
N VAL A 17 -0.08 6.66 -18.86
CA VAL A 17 0.60 7.43 -17.83
C VAL A 17 0.91 6.41 -16.73
N SER A 18 1.98 5.64 -16.91
CA SER A 18 2.53 4.80 -15.86
C SER A 18 3.05 5.76 -14.81
N GLY A 19 2.26 5.99 -13.76
CA GLY A 19 2.73 6.70 -12.59
C GLY A 19 4.03 6.04 -12.11
N VAL A 20 4.98 6.86 -11.66
CA VAL A 20 6.27 6.38 -11.16
C VAL A 20 6.01 5.36 -10.04
N THR A 21 6.53 4.15 -10.21
CA THR A 21 6.39 3.04 -9.28
C THR A 21 7.54 3.03 -8.28
N VAL A 22 7.38 2.36 -7.15
CA VAL A 22 8.47 2.23 -6.16
C VAL A 22 9.67 1.47 -6.73
N GLN A 23 9.43 0.58 -7.71
CA GLN A 23 10.45 -0.11 -8.46
C GLN A 23 11.32 0.85 -9.31
N ASP A 24 10.73 1.95 -9.80
CA ASP A 24 11.49 2.99 -10.52
C ASP A 24 12.46 3.73 -9.59
N TYR A 25 12.15 3.81 -8.29
CA TYR A 25 13.00 4.44 -7.28
C TYR A 25 14.01 3.49 -6.64
N PHE A 26 13.76 2.18 -6.65
CA PHE A 26 14.66 1.16 -6.11
C PHE A 26 14.97 0.09 -7.18
N PRO A 27 15.76 0.45 -8.22
CA PRO A 27 15.99 -0.43 -9.38
C PRO A 27 16.78 -1.70 -9.06
N THR A 28 17.43 -1.77 -7.90
CA THR A 28 18.21 -2.94 -7.44
C THR A 28 17.36 -4.10 -6.96
N LEU A 29 16.03 -3.96 -6.90
CA LEU A 29 15.14 -4.96 -6.30
C LEU A 29 14.81 -6.15 -7.22
N GLU A 30 15.29 -6.21 -8.47
CA GLU A 30 15.09 -7.33 -9.42
C GLU A 30 13.62 -7.84 -9.51
N ASN A 31 12.63 -6.94 -9.42
CA ASN A 31 11.20 -7.27 -9.34
C ASN A 31 10.79 -8.07 -8.08
N ASN A 32 11.49 -7.91 -6.96
CA ASN A 32 11.11 -8.47 -5.67
C ASN A 32 10.95 -7.34 -4.65
N VAL A 33 9.72 -6.79 -4.58
CA VAL A 33 9.43 -5.67 -3.67
C VAL A 33 9.23 -6.11 -2.22
N THR A 34 9.22 -7.42 -1.92
CA THR A 34 9.26 -7.91 -0.53
C THR A 34 10.59 -7.63 0.17
N GLN A 35 11.64 -7.27 -0.58
CA GLN A 35 12.94 -6.89 -0.02
C GLN A 35 12.98 -5.45 0.50
N ILE A 36 11.99 -4.62 0.14
CA ILE A 36 11.88 -3.25 0.66
C ILE A 36 11.69 -3.31 2.16
N ARG A 37 12.57 -2.62 2.89
CA ARG A 37 12.47 -2.49 4.33
C ARG A 37 11.79 -1.19 4.71
N TRP A 38 10.91 -1.31 5.69
CA TRP A 38 10.07 -0.23 6.19
C TRP A 38 10.52 0.18 7.58
N ALA A 39 10.58 1.47 7.84
CA ALA A 39 10.49 1.99 9.20
C ALA A 39 9.04 2.37 9.46
N HIS A 40 8.38 1.61 10.32
CA HIS A 40 6.97 1.77 10.68
C HIS A 40 6.79 2.83 11.78
N ALA A 41 5.71 3.61 11.73
CA ALA A 41 5.27 4.57 12.74
C ALA A 41 6.35 5.61 13.13
N VAL A 42 7.01 6.21 12.14
CA VAL A 42 8.06 7.24 12.35
C VAL A 42 7.44 8.58 12.74
N ASN A 43 7.00 8.66 13.99
CA ASN A 43 6.10 9.70 14.50
C ASN A 43 6.78 10.72 15.44
N ASN A 44 8.11 10.81 15.45
CA ASN A 44 8.82 11.80 16.26
C ASN A 44 10.20 12.10 15.68
N GLN A 45 10.75 13.26 16.06
CA GLN A 45 12.01 13.77 15.53
C GLN A 45 13.20 12.83 15.79
N LYS A 46 13.25 12.21 16.96
CA LYS A 46 14.33 11.28 17.30
C LYS A 46 14.30 10.04 16.41
N PHE A 47 13.12 9.47 16.18
CA PHE A 47 12.97 8.28 15.34
C PHE A 47 13.26 8.61 13.87
N LEU A 48 12.75 9.74 13.34
CA LEU A 48 13.08 10.18 11.99
C LEU A 48 14.59 10.28 11.76
N ASN A 49 15.32 10.91 12.69
CA ASN A 49 16.78 11.00 12.59
C ASN A 49 17.45 9.63 12.52
N ASN A 50 17.06 8.69 13.40
CA ASN A 50 17.62 7.34 13.36
C ASN A 50 17.30 6.60 12.06
N THR A 51 16.10 6.79 11.53
CA THR A 51 15.63 6.15 10.31
C THR A 51 16.36 6.67 9.06
N LEU A 52 16.54 7.98 8.95
CA LEU A 52 17.20 8.59 7.79
C LEU A 52 18.61 8.03 7.57
N TYR A 53 19.39 7.87 8.65
CA TYR A 53 20.76 7.37 8.60
C TYR A 53 20.88 5.85 8.73
N ASN A 54 19.78 5.11 8.59
CA ASN A 54 19.81 3.65 8.52
C ASN A 54 19.73 3.20 7.06
N ASP A 55 20.86 2.76 6.50
CA ASP A 55 20.98 2.33 5.10
C ASP A 55 20.13 1.09 4.76
N ALA A 56 19.70 0.32 5.77
CA ALA A 56 18.83 -0.82 5.54
C ALA A 56 17.38 -0.43 5.21
N ILE A 57 16.94 0.78 5.57
CA ILE A 57 15.55 1.24 5.39
C ILE A 57 15.37 1.87 4.02
N ASN A 58 14.35 1.47 3.27
CA ASN A 58 14.00 2.06 1.98
C ASN A 58 12.80 3.00 2.09
N MET A 59 11.76 2.58 2.81
CA MET A 59 10.50 3.32 2.95
C MET A 59 10.29 3.74 4.40
N ILE A 60 9.81 4.97 4.59
CA ILE A 60 9.46 5.54 5.89
C ILE A 60 7.95 5.68 5.93
N GLU A 61 7.31 4.94 6.82
CA GLU A 61 5.89 5.10 7.12
C GLU A 61 5.73 5.99 8.35
N GLY A 62 4.78 6.91 8.32
CA GLY A 62 4.48 7.78 9.44
C GLY A 62 3.02 8.21 9.45
N ASP A 63 2.45 8.21 10.66
CA ASP A 63 1.08 8.58 10.91
C ASP A 63 0.93 10.11 10.94
N VAL A 64 -0.11 10.62 10.32
CA VAL A 64 -0.40 12.05 10.22
C VAL A 64 -1.71 12.38 10.92
N VAL A 65 -1.63 13.23 11.93
CA VAL A 65 -2.77 13.75 12.70
C VAL A 65 -2.83 15.27 12.55
N PHE A 66 -4.04 15.83 12.57
CA PHE A 66 -4.23 17.28 12.67
C PHE A 66 -4.22 17.71 14.14
N GLY A 67 -3.05 18.09 14.62
CA GLY A 67 -2.74 18.29 16.04
C GLY A 67 -1.88 19.53 16.28
N THR A 68 -1.15 19.57 17.39
CA THR A 68 -0.29 20.71 17.76
C THR A 68 1.15 20.27 18.00
N LEU A 69 2.11 21.18 17.84
CA LEU A 69 3.49 20.89 18.22
C LEU A 69 3.65 20.99 19.73
N THR A 70 4.54 20.18 20.31
CA THR A 70 4.91 20.30 21.73
C THR A 70 5.45 21.68 22.08
N SER A 71 6.06 22.39 21.11
CA SER A 71 6.54 23.76 21.24
C SER A 71 5.48 24.85 20.99
N ASP A 72 4.35 24.53 20.35
CA ASP A 72 3.24 25.44 20.10
C ASP A 72 1.90 24.70 20.22
N THR A 73 1.26 24.82 21.37
CA THR A 73 0.00 24.16 21.70
C THR A 73 -1.25 24.91 21.20
N LYS A 74 -1.09 26.00 20.45
CA LYS A 74 -2.23 26.84 19.99
C LYS A 74 -2.53 26.62 18.51
N THR A 75 -1.50 26.50 17.70
CA THR A 75 -1.65 26.34 16.25
C THR A 75 -1.87 24.88 15.91
N LYS A 76 -3.01 24.57 15.29
CA LYS A 76 -3.24 23.22 14.74
C LYS A 76 -2.67 23.12 13.33
N LEU A 77 -1.94 22.04 13.07
CA LEU A 77 -1.36 21.70 11.77
C LEU A 77 -1.17 20.17 11.64
N PRO A 78 -0.89 19.65 10.43
CA PRO A 78 -0.48 18.26 10.26
C PRO A 78 0.84 17.97 10.98
N ILE A 79 0.81 17.01 11.90
CA ILE A 79 1.96 16.56 12.69
C ILE A 79 2.16 15.06 12.53
N MET A 80 3.38 14.59 12.77
CA MET A 80 3.71 13.16 12.77
C MET A 80 3.30 12.57 14.13
N ALA A 81 2.20 11.83 14.20
CA ALA A 81 1.66 11.26 15.44
C ALA A 81 0.62 10.17 15.14
N HIS A 82 0.55 9.15 16.00
CA HIS A 82 -0.53 8.16 15.99
C HIS A 82 -1.55 8.44 17.11
N PRO A 83 -2.88 8.40 16.84
CA PRO A 83 -3.91 8.50 17.86
C PRO A 83 -3.71 7.52 19.04
N PRO A 84 -4.07 7.89 20.28
CA PRO A 84 -4.78 9.10 20.66
C PRO A 84 -3.89 10.35 20.79
N ASN A 85 -2.60 10.27 20.44
CA ASN A 85 -1.73 11.44 20.51
C ASN A 85 -2.12 12.47 19.44
N ASP A 86 -2.40 13.68 19.89
CA ASP A 86 -2.67 14.87 19.06
C ASP A 86 -1.59 15.95 19.22
N THR A 87 -0.44 15.55 19.79
CA THR A 87 0.75 16.38 19.95
C THR A 87 1.99 15.64 19.49
N SER A 88 2.96 16.36 18.90
CA SER A 88 4.24 15.81 18.45
C SER A 88 5.35 16.84 18.53
N ASP A 89 6.61 16.39 18.59
CA ASP A 89 7.79 17.24 18.40
C ASP A 89 8.13 17.47 16.93
N LEU A 90 7.35 16.89 16.01
CA LEU A 90 7.63 16.89 14.58
C LEU A 90 6.38 17.23 13.75
N SER A 91 6.46 18.32 12.98
CA SER A 91 5.44 18.65 11.98
C SER A 91 5.60 17.80 10.73
N LEU A 92 4.52 17.58 9.96
CA LEU A 92 4.63 16.93 8.65
C LEU A 92 5.51 17.73 7.68
N ALA A 93 5.45 19.07 7.75
CA ALA A 93 6.27 19.93 6.91
C ALA A 93 7.77 19.75 7.21
N ASP A 94 8.15 19.71 8.48
CA ASP A 94 9.54 19.48 8.90
C ASP A 94 9.99 18.05 8.61
N PHE A 95 9.11 17.06 8.75
CA PHE A 95 9.38 15.68 8.35
C PHE A 95 9.75 15.60 6.86
N LEU A 96 8.91 16.13 5.97
CA LEU A 96 9.15 16.11 4.53
C LEU A 96 10.38 16.91 4.13
N ALA A 97 10.61 18.07 4.75
CA ALA A 97 11.80 18.89 4.50
C ALA A 97 13.09 18.17 4.90
N GLN A 98 13.08 17.39 5.98
CA GLN A 98 14.24 16.61 6.43
C GLN A 98 14.52 15.41 5.53
N VAL A 99 13.50 14.69 5.07
CA VAL A 99 13.65 13.63 4.06
C VAL A 99 14.22 14.21 2.76
N LEU A 100 13.65 15.32 2.26
CA LEU A 100 14.16 16.01 1.07
C LEU A 100 15.63 16.40 1.22
N LYS A 101 15.98 17.00 2.36
CA LYS A 101 17.36 17.42 2.64
C LYS A 101 18.32 16.23 2.68
N TYR A 102 17.88 15.09 3.20
CA TYR A 102 18.68 13.87 3.20
C TYR A 102 18.90 13.36 1.78
N ASP A 103 17.83 13.18 1.00
CA ASP A 103 17.88 12.60 -0.35
C ASP A 103 18.59 13.49 -1.38
N THR A 104 18.60 14.81 -1.17
CA THR A 104 19.29 15.76 -2.07
C THR A 104 20.74 16.04 -1.67
N ASN A 105 21.26 15.42 -0.61
CA ASN A 105 22.60 15.70 -0.14
C ASN A 105 23.65 14.88 -0.89
N GLU A 106 24.33 15.54 -1.84
CA GLU A 106 25.39 14.95 -2.68
C GLU A 106 26.59 14.39 -1.89
N ASN A 107 26.76 14.76 -0.62
CA ASN A 107 27.87 14.27 0.21
C ASN A 107 27.58 12.92 0.88
N TYR A 108 26.35 12.42 0.79
CA TYR A 108 26.00 11.09 1.26
C TYR A 108 25.84 10.17 0.05
N ASN A 109 26.61 9.07 0.01
CA ASN A 109 26.34 7.93 -0.88
C ASN A 109 25.10 7.17 -0.36
N ALA A 110 24.00 7.89 -0.13
CA ALA A 110 22.83 7.41 0.59
C ALA A 110 21.95 6.50 -0.27
N THR A 111 21.34 5.52 0.39
CA THR A 111 20.07 4.94 -0.08
C THR A 111 18.97 6.00 0.02
N TYR A 112 18.39 6.40 -1.11
CA TYR A 112 17.20 7.27 -1.14
C TYR A 112 16.08 6.71 -0.25
N LYS A 113 15.24 7.59 0.31
CA LYS A 113 14.10 7.19 1.12
C LYS A 113 12.79 7.50 0.39
N GLY A 114 11.87 6.53 0.38
CA GLY A 114 10.48 6.78 0.03
C GLY A 114 9.64 7.04 1.27
N VAL A 115 8.46 7.64 1.09
CA VAL A 115 7.57 8.02 2.20
C VAL A 115 6.17 7.48 1.98
N LYS A 116 5.58 6.91 3.03
CA LYS A 116 4.15 6.59 3.11
C LYS A 116 3.54 7.36 4.28
N LEU A 117 2.59 8.26 3.97
CA LEU A 117 1.90 9.09 4.95
C LEU A 117 0.55 8.47 5.29
N ASP A 118 0.38 7.98 6.51
CA ASP A 118 -0.89 7.43 6.99
C ASP A 118 -1.77 8.50 7.65
N PHE A 119 -2.68 9.06 6.85
CA PHE A 119 -3.58 10.10 7.31
C PHE A 119 -4.70 9.54 8.18
N LYS A 120 -4.76 10.00 9.42
CA LYS A 120 -5.78 9.57 10.41
C LYS A 120 -7.05 10.41 10.37
N SER A 121 -7.07 11.49 9.58
CA SER A 121 -8.25 12.35 9.38
C SER A 121 -8.22 13.09 8.03
N ILE A 122 -9.39 13.49 7.54
CA ILE A 122 -9.52 14.27 6.30
C ILE A 122 -8.92 15.68 6.45
N GLU A 123 -8.99 16.26 7.64
CA GLU A 123 -8.39 17.57 7.95
C GLU A 123 -6.87 17.54 7.79
N ALA A 124 -6.22 16.45 8.23
CA ALA A 124 -4.78 16.27 8.06
C ALA A 124 -4.41 16.16 6.57
N LEU A 125 -5.15 15.35 5.80
CA LEU A 125 -4.93 15.18 4.36
C LEU A 125 -5.13 16.49 3.59
N THR A 126 -6.27 17.15 3.77
CA THR A 126 -6.57 18.39 3.05
C THR A 126 -5.59 19.52 3.41
N SER A 127 -5.12 19.57 4.66
CA SER A 127 -4.07 20.51 5.08
C SER A 127 -2.72 20.22 4.43
N TYR A 128 -2.34 18.95 4.30
CA TYR A 128 -1.14 18.54 3.55
C TYR A 128 -1.23 18.93 2.07
N LEU A 129 -2.37 18.65 1.43
CA LEU A 129 -2.58 19.00 0.02
C LEU A 129 -2.61 20.51 -0.24
N ALA A 130 -2.84 21.33 0.80
CA ALA A 130 -2.76 22.78 0.74
C ALA A 130 -1.33 23.33 0.86
N PHE A 131 -0.30 22.49 1.07
CA PHE A 131 1.09 22.93 1.10
C PHE A 131 1.48 23.51 -0.27
N SER A 132 1.89 24.78 -0.29
CA SER A 132 2.25 25.50 -1.51
C SER A 132 3.44 24.88 -2.25
N ASN A 133 4.27 24.10 -1.56
CA ASN A 133 5.46 23.44 -2.07
C ASN A 133 5.31 21.92 -2.21
N ILE A 134 4.10 21.35 -2.15
CA ILE A 134 3.88 19.89 -2.22
C ILE A 134 4.58 19.23 -3.42
N LYS A 135 4.57 19.89 -4.58
CA LYS A 135 5.23 19.41 -5.81
C LYS A 135 6.75 19.23 -5.64
N THR A 136 7.37 20.03 -4.78
CA THR A 136 8.80 19.91 -4.47
C THR A 136 9.12 18.56 -3.86
N TYR A 137 8.21 18.02 -3.03
CA TYR A 137 8.40 16.72 -2.39
C TYR A 137 8.02 15.57 -3.33
N THR A 138 6.86 15.65 -3.99
CA THR A 138 6.37 14.58 -4.89
C THR A 138 7.24 14.38 -6.13
N ASP A 139 8.04 15.36 -6.52
CA ASP A 139 9.01 15.23 -7.61
C ASP A 139 10.39 14.73 -7.15
N ALA A 140 10.68 14.79 -5.84
CA ALA A 140 12.00 14.47 -5.30
C ALA A 140 12.11 13.00 -4.86
N PHE A 141 11.05 12.43 -4.30
CA PHE A 141 11.02 11.05 -3.80
C PHE A 141 9.59 10.48 -3.83
N PRO A 142 9.40 9.15 -3.83
CA PRO A 142 8.07 8.58 -3.90
C PRO A 142 7.28 8.88 -2.63
N ILE A 143 6.08 9.45 -2.79
CA ILE A 143 5.12 9.67 -1.71
C ILE A 143 3.87 8.81 -1.93
N TRP A 144 3.52 8.05 -0.91
CA TRP A 144 2.27 7.31 -0.83
C TRP A 144 1.31 8.00 0.14
N ILE A 145 0.08 8.20 -0.30
CA ILE A 145 -1.01 8.70 0.55
C ILE A 145 -1.78 7.48 1.05
N ASN A 146 -1.64 7.17 2.33
CA ASN A 146 -2.35 6.09 3.00
C ASN A 146 -3.53 6.63 3.81
N ALA A 147 -4.64 5.89 3.80
CA ALA A 147 -5.73 6.07 4.76
C ALA A 147 -6.58 4.81 4.87
N ASP A 148 -7.08 4.56 6.07
CA ASP A 148 -8.15 3.60 6.33
C ASP A 148 -9.51 4.25 6.06
N ILE A 149 -10.06 3.99 4.87
CA ILE A 149 -11.28 4.66 4.36
C ILE A 149 -12.55 3.80 4.47
N PHE A 150 -12.42 2.51 4.73
CA PHE A 150 -13.53 1.58 4.92
C PHE A 150 -13.37 0.74 6.18
N ASN A 151 -14.50 0.22 6.67
CA ASN A 151 -14.50 -0.66 7.84
C ASN A 151 -13.98 -2.04 7.44
N GLY A 152 -12.99 -2.50 8.16
CA GLY A 152 -12.35 -3.79 7.98
C GLY A 152 -12.83 -4.84 8.98
N PRO A 153 -12.16 -5.98 8.98
CA PRO A 153 -12.42 -7.06 9.93
C PRO A 153 -12.41 -6.62 11.40
N ASP A 154 -13.14 -7.38 12.22
CA ASP A 154 -13.24 -7.23 13.69
C ASP A 154 -13.79 -5.86 14.15
N ASN A 155 -14.79 -5.34 13.43
CA ASN A 155 -15.50 -4.09 13.75
C ASN A 155 -14.59 -2.85 13.79
N GLY A 156 -13.53 -2.83 12.99
CA GLY A 156 -12.73 -1.62 12.82
C GLY A 156 -13.55 -0.52 12.18
N VAL A 157 -13.37 0.71 12.67
CA VAL A 157 -14.14 1.88 12.25
C VAL A 157 -13.21 2.88 11.57
N ALA A 158 -13.45 3.12 10.28
CA ALA A 158 -12.71 4.11 9.52
C ALA A 158 -12.98 5.52 10.06
N THR A 159 -11.92 6.29 10.29
CA THR A 159 -12.01 7.69 10.71
C THR A 159 -11.91 8.67 9.54
N VAL A 160 -11.50 8.18 8.37
CA VAL A 160 -11.37 8.96 7.14
C VAL A 160 -12.56 8.66 6.24
N ASP A 161 -13.35 9.69 5.91
CA ASP A 161 -14.50 9.54 5.01
C ASP A 161 -14.02 9.24 3.57
N ALA A 162 -14.42 8.09 3.01
CA ALA A 162 -13.98 7.64 1.69
C ALA A 162 -14.31 8.66 0.58
N LYS A 163 -15.50 9.27 0.61
CA LYS A 163 -15.92 10.21 -0.43
C LYS A 163 -15.08 11.49 -0.39
N ALA A 164 -14.84 12.03 0.80
CA ALA A 164 -13.98 13.18 1.00
C ALA A 164 -12.53 12.86 0.63
N PHE A 165 -12.05 11.66 0.97
CA PHE A 165 -10.71 11.19 0.59
C PHE A 165 -10.51 11.19 -0.92
N PHE A 166 -11.37 10.49 -1.68
CA PHE A 166 -11.25 10.44 -3.15
C PHE A 166 -11.43 11.81 -3.80
N THR A 167 -12.29 12.67 -3.24
CA THR A 167 -12.44 14.06 -3.68
C THR A 167 -11.12 14.83 -3.49
N ALA A 168 -10.46 14.67 -2.34
CA ALA A 168 -9.23 15.38 -2.01
C ALA A 168 -8.05 14.93 -2.90
N VAL A 169 -7.91 13.62 -3.15
CA VAL A 169 -6.75 13.10 -3.90
C VAL A 169 -6.87 13.20 -5.42
N LYS A 170 -8.03 13.64 -5.95
CA LYS A 170 -8.33 13.64 -7.40
C LYS A 170 -7.33 14.39 -8.28
N SER A 171 -6.70 15.45 -7.75
CA SER A 171 -5.74 16.28 -8.48
C SER A 171 -4.28 16.03 -8.11
N VAL A 172 -4.00 15.04 -7.26
CA VAL A 172 -2.64 14.78 -6.80
C VAL A 172 -1.91 14.01 -7.90
N ALA A 173 -0.81 14.57 -8.38
CA ALA A 173 0.08 13.94 -9.35
C ALA A 173 1.30 13.34 -8.63
N ASN A 174 1.96 12.38 -9.27
CA ASN A 174 3.23 11.79 -8.80
C ASN A 174 3.12 11.14 -7.40
N THR A 175 1.96 10.59 -7.05
CA THR A 175 1.75 9.86 -5.80
C THR A 175 1.09 8.51 -6.06
N SER A 176 1.34 7.54 -5.17
CA SER A 176 0.54 6.31 -5.11
C SER A 176 -0.50 6.41 -3.99
N LEU A 177 -1.64 5.73 -4.15
CA LEU A 177 -2.62 5.59 -3.08
C LEU A 177 -2.42 4.25 -2.38
N SER A 178 -2.37 4.29 -1.05
CA SER A 178 -2.36 3.11 -0.19
C SER A 178 -3.69 3.03 0.53
N LEU A 179 -4.62 2.26 -0.05
CA LEU A 179 -6.01 2.23 0.39
C LEU A 179 -6.20 1.13 1.42
N GLY A 180 -6.59 1.51 2.64
CA GLY A 180 -6.71 0.61 3.77
C GLY A 180 -8.14 0.44 4.27
N TRP A 181 -8.28 -0.52 5.19
CA TRP A 181 -9.46 -0.69 6.00
C TRP A 181 -9.07 -0.57 7.47
N ALA A 182 -9.86 0.19 8.22
CA ALA A 182 -9.70 0.23 9.67
C ALA A 182 -10.05 -1.14 10.25
N THR A 183 -9.13 -1.72 11.01
CA THR A 183 -9.32 -3.06 11.58
C THR A 183 -9.42 -2.98 13.10
N GLY A 184 -10.31 -3.78 13.68
CA GLY A 184 -10.20 -4.13 15.09
C GLY A 184 -9.12 -5.17 15.29
N TYR A 185 -8.79 -5.47 16.55
CA TYR A 185 -8.11 -6.73 16.88
C TYR A 185 -8.34 -7.14 18.32
N ASN A 186 -8.98 -8.29 18.49
CA ASN A 186 -9.16 -8.94 19.78
C ASN A 186 -8.28 -10.20 19.88
N THR A 187 -7.16 -10.11 20.60
CA THR A 187 -6.21 -11.21 20.86
C THR A 187 -6.81 -12.43 21.58
N THR A 188 -8.01 -12.29 22.15
CA THR A 188 -8.75 -13.36 22.86
C THR A 188 -9.80 -14.03 21.98
N ASN A 189 -10.11 -13.48 20.81
CA ASN A 189 -11.04 -14.11 19.88
C ASN A 189 -10.35 -15.29 19.17
N PRO A 190 -10.81 -16.53 19.34
CA PRO A 190 -10.21 -17.69 18.67
C PRO A 190 -10.53 -17.73 17.16
N ASN A 191 -11.54 -16.98 16.72
CA ASN A 191 -11.98 -16.95 15.33
C ASN A 191 -11.48 -15.66 14.68
N ILE A 192 -10.25 -15.70 14.16
CA ILE A 192 -9.74 -14.66 13.27
C ILE A 192 -10.62 -14.62 12.03
N THR A 193 -11.15 -13.43 11.74
CA THR A 193 -11.99 -13.18 10.56
C THR A 193 -11.11 -12.96 9.32
N ALA A 194 -11.74 -12.75 8.17
CA ALA A 194 -11.06 -12.43 6.91
C ALA A 194 -11.62 -11.12 6.37
N TYR A 195 -10.88 -10.49 5.46
CA TYR A 195 -11.45 -9.53 4.53
C TYR A 195 -12.48 -10.24 3.65
N ASP A 196 -13.74 -9.85 3.76
CA ASP A 196 -14.82 -10.49 3.03
C ASP A 196 -15.06 -9.90 1.63
N SER A 197 -15.94 -10.54 0.87
CA SER A 197 -16.29 -10.12 -0.48
C SER A 197 -16.96 -8.75 -0.53
N ASP A 198 -17.72 -8.39 0.50
CA ASP A 198 -18.45 -7.12 0.53
C ASP A 198 -17.48 -5.96 0.80
N GLN A 199 -16.50 -6.17 1.69
CA GLN A 199 -15.43 -5.21 1.99
C GLN A 199 -14.53 -4.96 0.77
N THR A 200 -14.12 -6.02 0.08
CA THR A 200 -13.31 -5.89 -1.14
C THR A 200 -14.11 -5.29 -2.29
N LYS A 201 -15.39 -5.66 -2.44
CA LYS A 201 -16.29 -5.06 -3.43
C LYS A 201 -16.49 -3.57 -3.17
N GLN A 202 -16.73 -3.16 -1.92
CA GLN A 202 -16.90 -1.75 -1.56
C GLN A 202 -15.68 -0.91 -1.96
N MET A 203 -14.47 -1.41 -1.68
CA MET A 203 -13.23 -0.78 -2.11
C MET A 203 -13.15 -0.67 -3.65
N SER A 204 -13.46 -1.76 -4.35
CA SER A 204 -13.42 -1.82 -5.81
C SER A 204 -14.41 -0.86 -6.48
N ASP A 205 -15.64 -0.80 -5.98
CA ASP A 205 -16.69 0.09 -6.47
C ASP A 205 -16.23 1.55 -6.29
N ALA A 206 -15.72 1.91 -5.12
CA ALA A 206 -15.27 3.28 -4.83
C ALA A 206 -14.10 3.73 -5.72
N ILE A 207 -13.15 2.85 -6.02
CA ILE A 207 -12.05 3.12 -6.96
C ILE A 207 -12.61 3.40 -8.36
N THR A 208 -13.55 2.57 -8.81
CA THR A 208 -14.15 2.68 -10.15
C THR A 208 -14.99 3.95 -10.28
N GLU A 209 -15.82 4.25 -9.28
CA GLU A 209 -16.71 5.43 -9.26
C GLU A 209 -15.96 6.77 -9.23
N ASN A 210 -14.71 6.77 -8.74
CA ASN A 210 -13.89 7.97 -8.63
C ASN A 210 -12.82 8.10 -9.74
N ASP A 211 -12.83 7.23 -10.74
CA ASP A 211 -11.89 7.24 -11.88
C ASP A 211 -10.41 7.29 -11.44
N VAL A 212 -10.05 6.53 -10.40
CA VAL A 212 -8.68 6.53 -9.86
C VAL A 212 -7.71 5.99 -10.91
N SER A 213 -6.74 6.80 -11.29
CA SER A 213 -5.77 6.51 -12.36
C SER A 213 -4.30 6.50 -11.90
N VAL A 214 -4.07 6.79 -10.62
CA VAL A 214 -2.74 6.70 -9.99
C VAL A 214 -2.48 5.28 -9.50
N PRO A 215 -1.22 4.87 -9.28
CA PRO A 215 -0.90 3.54 -8.74
C PRO A 215 -1.58 3.29 -7.40
N ILE A 216 -2.05 2.07 -7.19
CA ILE A 216 -2.76 1.66 -5.96
C ILE A 216 -2.00 0.50 -5.29
N THR A 217 -1.90 0.58 -3.97
CA THR A 217 -1.64 -0.57 -3.11
C THR A 217 -2.78 -0.73 -2.11
N PHE A 218 -3.17 -1.96 -1.81
CA PHE A 218 -4.15 -2.25 -0.77
C PHE A 218 -3.43 -2.51 0.55
N ALA A 219 -3.64 -1.66 1.55
CA ALA A 219 -3.07 -1.81 2.87
C ALA A 219 -3.90 -2.80 3.69
N VAL A 220 -3.34 -3.97 3.98
CA VAL A 220 -4.04 -5.05 4.70
C VAL A 220 -3.25 -5.49 5.92
N ARG A 221 -3.94 -5.74 7.02
CA ARG A 221 -3.33 -6.24 8.25
C ARG A 221 -3.04 -7.73 8.12
N ALA A 222 -1.84 -8.15 8.46
CA ALA A 222 -1.29 -9.49 8.26
C ALA A 222 -2.18 -10.60 8.84
N VAL A 223 -2.73 -10.39 10.05
CA VAL A 223 -3.58 -11.38 10.73
C VAL A 223 -4.84 -11.73 9.93
N TYR A 224 -5.46 -10.74 9.31
CA TYR A 224 -6.66 -10.95 8.48
C TYR A 224 -6.28 -11.31 7.05
N ALA A 225 -5.23 -10.71 6.49
CA ALA A 225 -4.74 -11.00 5.15
C ALA A 225 -4.42 -12.49 4.98
N ALA A 226 -3.79 -13.10 5.99
CA ALA A 226 -3.52 -14.54 6.01
C ALA A 226 -4.77 -15.38 5.70
N GLU A 227 -5.93 -15.00 6.22
CA GLU A 227 -7.18 -15.74 6.05
C GLU A 227 -8.01 -15.27 4.83
N SER A 228 -7.46 -14.40 3.97
CA SER A 228 -8.22 -13.68 2.92
C SER A 228 -7.72 -13.91 1.49
N ILE A 229 -7.12 -15.06 1.20
CA ILE A 229 -6.50 -15.34 -0.12
C ILE A 229 -7.49 -15.14 -1.26
N GLU A 230 -8.70 -15.68 -1.17
CA GLU A 230 -9.70 -15.58 -2.23
C GLU A 230 -10.13 -14.12 -2.47
N SER A 231 -10.59 -13.42 -1.43
CA SER A 231 -11.07 -12.04 -1.53
C SER A 231 -9.98 -11.08 -2.03
N LEU A 232 -8.76 -11.16 -1.49
CA LEU A 232 -7.67 -10.26 -1.86
C LEU A 232 -7.14 -10.55 -3.27
N THR A 233 -6.94 -11.81 -3.65
CA THR A 233 -6.53 -12.12 -5.04
C THR A 233 -7.64 -11.81 -6.04
N GLY A 234 -8.92 -11.90 -5.63
CA GLY A 234 -10.05 -11.42 -6.43
C GLY A 234 -9.99 -9.92 -6.68
N LEU A 235 -9.76 -9.12 -5.64
CA LEU A 235 -9.62 -7.67 -5.74
C LEU A 235 -8.46 -7.26 -6.66
N LEU A 236 -7.28 -7.88 -6.49
CA LEU A 236 -6.12 -7.61 -7.34
C LEU A 236 -6.32 -8.07 -8.78
N LYS A 237 -7.23 -9.01 -9.08
CA LYS A 237 -7.58 -9.36 -10.47
C LYS A 237 -8.46 -8.29 -11.14
N ILE A 238 -9.31 -7.61 -10.36
CA ILE A 238 -10.15 -6.51 -10.87
C ILE A 238 -9.28 -5.28 -11.13
N HIS A 239 -8.35 -4.98 -10.21
CA HIS A 239 -7.38 -3.90 -10.32
C HIS A 239 -5.98 -4.47 -10.58
N ASP A 240 -5.75 -5.03 -11.76
CA ASP A 240 -4.56 -5.84 -12.09
C ASP A 240 -3.20 -5.14 -11.95
N ASN A 241 -3.18 -3.81 -12.09
CA ASN A 241 -1.99 -2.96 -11.89
C ASN A 241 -1.78 -2.54 -10.42
N SER A 242 -2.62 -3.00 -9.50
CA SER A 242 -2.46 -2.74 -8.07
C SER A 242 -1.49 -3.73 -7.41
N THR A 243 -1.08 -3.37 -6.18
CA THR A 243 -0.22 -4.18 -5.31
C THR A 243 -0.88 -4.38 -3.95
N LEU A 244 -0.25 -5.18 -3.10
CA LEU A 244 -0.66 -5.40 -1.71
C LEU A 244 0.44 -4.87 -0.78
N THR A 245 0.08 -4.11 0.25
CA THR A 245 0.96 -3.74 1.35
C THR A 245 0.47 -4.43 2.61
N ILE A 246 1.22 -5.42 3.08
CA ILE A 246 0.89 -6.20 4.27
C ILE A 246 1.55 -5.51 5.47
N TRP A 247 0.74 -5.07 6.44
CA TRP A 247 1.22 -4.47 7.68
C TRP A 247 0.84 -5.29 8.90
N SER A 248 1.54 -5.17 10.02
CA SER A 248 1.21 -5.88 11.26
C SER A 248 1.58 -5.08 12.49
N SER A 249 0.75 -5.13 13.53
CA SER A 249 1.14 -4.62 14.84
C SER A 249 1.99 -5.65 15.59
N ASP A 250 2.82 -5.18 16.52
CA ASP A 250 3.49 -6.04 17.50
C ASP A 250 2.45 -6.86 18.28
N GLY A 251 2.63 -8.18 18.31
CA GLY A 251 1.75 -9.10 19.03
C GLY A 251 0.55 -9.63 18.25
N ASP A 252 0.38 -9.23 16.98
CA ASP A 252 -0.57 -9.89 16.08
C ASP A 252 -0.20 -11.37 15.91
N LYS A 253 -1.15 -12.25 16.23
CA LYS A 253 -0.99 -13.71 16.07
C LYS A 253 -1.30 -14.12 14.64
N VAL A 254 -0.31 -13.95 13.77
CA VAL A 254 -0.45 -14.19 12.34
C VAL A 254 -0.25 -15.68 12.01
N ASN A 255 -1.12 -16.23 11.17
CA ASN A 255 -0.89 -17.53 10.55
C ASN A 255 0.15 -17.41 9.42
N VAL A 256 1.42 -17.65 9.78
CA VAL A 256 2.58 -17.49 8.87
C VAL A 256 2.43 -18.33 7.59
N THR A 257 1.93 -19.56 7.69
CA THR A 257 1.76 -20.46 6.54
C THR A 257 0.74 -19.89 5.54
N ASN A 258 -0.39 -19.41 6.04
CA ASN A 258 -1.43 -18.83 5.20
C ASN A 258 -0.99 -17.48 4.62
N LEU A 259 -0.34 -16.63 5.42
CA LEU A 259 0.20 -15.35 4.94
C LEU A 259 1.23 -15.55 3.83
N ARG A 260 2.16 -16.50 4.00
CA ARG A 260 3.12 -16.88 2.96
C ARG A 260 2.43 -17.37 1.69
N SER A 261 1.35 -18.13 1.84
CA SER A 261 0.54 -18.62 0.71
C SER A 261 -0.10 -17.46 -0.06
N LEU A 262 -0.62 -16.45 0.64
CA LEU A 262 -1.11 -15.20 0.02
C LEU A 262 -0.01 -14.48 -0.76
N ILE A 263 1.15 -14.25 -0.12
CA ILE A 263 2.28 -13.53 -0.72
C ILE A 263 2.70 -14.18 -2.05
N PHE A 264 2.81 -15.51 -2.10
CA PHE A 264 3.14 -16.21 -3.35
C PHE A 264 2.01 -16.24 -4.38
N ALA A 265 0.75 -16.22 -3.93
CA ALA A 265 -0.39 -16.14 -4.83
C ALA A 265 -0.49 -14.77 -5.51
N VAL A 266 -0.12 -13.69 -4.80
CA VAL A 266 -0.07 -12.33 -5.33
C VAL A 266 1.19 -12.08 -6.16
N GLY A 267 2.34 -12.52 -5.67
CA GLY A 267 3.65 -12.32 -6.30
C GLY A 267 4.58 -11.45 -5.45
N LEU A 268 5.87 -11.80 -5.45
CA LEU A 268 6.91 -11.06 -4.73
C LEU A 268 7.17 -9.66 -5.35
N ASP A 269 6.80 -9.48 -6.61
CA ASP A 269 6.85 -8.23 -7.37
C ASP A 269 5.69 -7.27 -7.05
N LYS A 270 4.65 -7.77 -6.37
CA LYS A 270 3.41 -7.04 -6.07
C LYS A 270 3.05 -7.00 -4.59
N THR A 271 3.95 -7.45 -3.70
CA THR A 271 3.66 -7.51 -2.26
C THR A 271 4.73 -6.80 -1.44
N PHE A 272 4.37 -5.67 -0.83
CA PHE A 272 5.20 -4.95 0.13
C PHE A 272 4.94 -5.49 1.55
N ILE A 273 5.99 -5.59 2.37
CA ILE A 273 5.94 -6.21 3.69
C ILE A 273 6.41 -5.21 4.77
N ASP A 274 5.46 -4.56 5.43
CA ASP A 274 5.65 -3.61 6.55
C ASP A 274 5.27 -4.28 7.89
N VAL A 275 6.02 -5.30 8.28
CA VAL A 275 5.72 -6.10 9.48
C VAL A 275 6.92 -6.17 10.42
N PRO A 276 6.71 -6.45 11.73
CA PRO A 276 7.80 -6.66 12.68
C PRO A 276 8.81 -7.73 12.22
N ASP A 277 10.07 -7.53 12.58
CA ASP A 277 11.20 -8.38 12.15
C ASP A 277 11.02 -9.86 12.52
N ASP A 278 10.36 -10.15 13.64
CA ASP A 278 10.08 -11.51 14.08
C ASP A 278 9.12 -12.22 13.13
N LEU A 279 8.03 -11.58 12.70
CA LEU A 279 7.12 -12.11 11.69
C LEU A 279 7.82 -12.22 10.32
N LEU A 280 8.56 -11.19 9.93
CA LEU A 280 9.28 -11.16 8.64
C LEU A 280 10.27 -12.31 8.51
N SER A 281 11.02 -12.61 9.58
CA SER A 281 11.97 -13.73 9.61
C SER A 281 11.30 -15.10 9.49
N GLN A 282 10.09 -15.25 10.01
CA GLN A 282 9.32 -16.50 9.92
C GLN A 282 8.75 -16.75 8.52
N LEU A 283 8.53 -15.70 7.73
CA LEU A 283 7.97 -15.82 6.38
C LEU A 283 8.88 -16.62 5.45
N ASN A 284 10.21 -16.59 5.61
CA ASN A 284 11.19 -17.36 4.82
C ASN A 284 11.02 -17.22 3.28
N LEU A 285 10.78 -16.00 2.77
CA LEU A 285 10.37 -15.73 1.38
C LEU A 285 11.37 -16.21 0.31
N ASP A 286 12.63 -16.45 0.67
CA ASP A 286 13.66 -17.00 -0.23
C ASP A 286 13.47 -18.49 -0.55
N ASP A 287 12.73 -19.24 0.27
CA ASP A 287 12.48 -20.67 0.08
C ASP A 287 11.25 -20.94 -0.81
N THR A 288 11.43 -21.02 -2.13
CA THR A 288 10.30 -21.17 -3.06
C THR A 288 9.59 -22.54 -3.05
N SER A 289 9.98 -23.48 -2.18
CA SER A 289 9.43 -24.85 -2.14
C SER A 289 7.89 -24.91 -1.97
N GLY A 290 7.29 -23.96 -1.24
CA GLY A 290 5.84 -23.85 -1.05
C GLY A 290 5.07 -23.20 -2.22
N ALA A 291 5.72 -22.34 -3.01
CA ALA A 291 5.09 -21.60 -4.11
C ALA A 291 4.73 -22.50 -5.30
N SER A 292 5.49 -23.59 -5.49
CA SER A 292 5.27 -24.57 -6.56
C SER A 292 3.94 -25.32 -6.43
N LEU A 293 3.50 -25.61 -5.20
CA LEU A 293 2.28 -26.37 -4.91
C LEU A 293 1.00 -25.57 -5.24
N ILE A 294 1.00 -24.26 -5.00
CA ILE A 294 -0.15 -23.39 -5.28
C ILE A 294 -0.32 -23.18 -6.79
N LYS A 295 0.77 -22.94 -7.54
CA LYS A 295 0.68 -22.87 -9.02
C LYS A 295 0.11 -24.16 -9.61
N MET A 296 0.45 -25.33 -9.07
CA MET A 296 -0.12 -26.61 -9.50
C MET A 296 -1.61 -26.76 -9.15
N SER A 297 -2.04 -26.32 -7.96
CA SER A 297 -3.44 -26.36 -7.51
C SER A 297 -4.39 -25.52 -8.39
N TRP A 298 -3.97 -24.31 -8.79
CA TRP A 298 -4.81 -23.44 -9.63
C TRP A 298 -4.87 -23.91 -11.09
N VAL A 299 -3.76 -24.43 -11.64
CA VAL A 299 -3.75 -25.05 -12.98
C VAL A 299 -4.66 -26.29 -13.02
N SER A 300 -4.63 -27.11 -11.96
CA SER A 300 -5.48 -28.30 -11.89
C SER A 300 -6.97 -27.96 -11.75
N LEU A 301 -7.33 -26.92 -10.99
CA LEU A 301 -8.71 -26.39 -10.94
C LEU A 301 -9.18 -25.84 -12.30
N LEU A 302 -8.32 -25.12 -13.03
CA LEU A 302 -8.66 -24.60 -14.36
C LEU A 302 -8.88 -25.74 -15.37
N THR A 303 -8.05 -26.80 -15.33
CA THR A 303 -8.26 -27.99 -16.18
C THR A 303 -9.52 -28.77 -15.83
N ALA A 304 -9.88 -28.85 -14.54
CA ALA A 304 -11.12 -29.51 -14.12
C ALA A 304 -12.35 -28.75 -14.60
N LEU A 305 -12.33 -27.41 -14.56
CA LEU A 305 -13.44 -26.57 -15.04
C LEU A 305 -13.62 -26.69 -16.56
N VAL A 306 -12.53 -26.68 -17.34
CA VAL A 306 -12.57 -26.82 -18.81
C VAL A 306 -13.08 -28.21 -19.23
N LEU A 307 -12.77 -29.27 -18.47
CA LEU A 307 -13.30 -30.61 -18.71
C LEU A 307 -14.78 -30.74 -18.33
N PHE A 308 -15.23 -30.05 -17.28
CA PHE A 308 -16.63 -30.04 -16.88
C PHE A 308 -17.53 -29.33 -17.90
N PHE A 309 -17.09 -28.20 -18.45
CA PHE A 309 -17.83 -27.48 -19.50
C PHE A 309 -17.81 -28.17 -20.88
N ARG A 310 -16.84 -29.06 -21.15
CA ARG A 310 -16.85 -29.90 -22.37
C ARG A 310 -17.87 -31.04 -22.30
N ASN A 311 -18.18 -31.56 -21.12
CA ASN A 311 -19.13 -32.67 -20.95
C ASN A 311 -20.60 -32.22 -20.86
N VAL A 312 -20.90 -30.95 -20.61
CA VAL A 312 -22.28 -30.44 -20.54
C VAL A 312 -22.85 -30.04 -21.92
N ARG A 313 -22.03 -30.01 -22.98
CA ARG A 313 -22.49 -29.71 -24.36
C ARG A 313 -22.88 -30.93 -25.21
N TYR A 314 -22.90 -32.12 -24.61
CA TYR A 314 -23.42 -33.33 -25.26
C TYR A 314 -24.37 -34.05 -24.30
N ASN A 315 -25.58 -33.51 -24.17
CA ASN A 315 -26.83 -34.22 -23.87
C ASN A 315 -28.00 -33.33 -24.28
#